data_AF-A0A970HWD6-F1
#
_entry.id   AF-A0A970HWD6-F1
#
_cell.length_a   1.000
_cell.length_b   1.000
_cell.length_c   1.000
_cell.angle_alpha   90.00
_cell.angle_beta   90.00
_cell.angle_gamma   90.00
#
_symmetry.space_group_name_H-M   'P 1'
#
loop_
_entity.id
_entity.type
_entity.pdbx_description
1 polymer ?
#
loop_
_entity_poly.entity_id
_entity_poly.type
_entity_poly.pdbx_seq_one_letter_code
_entity_poly.pdbx_strand_id
1 'polypeptide(L)' 'MGSTGEFIALTDDERPRVVEAVVDEVAGSIRVYVGADHYSTARTLDHVRHAERSGADGS' A
#
# COMPACT_ATOMS: atom_id res chain seq x y z
N MET A 1 -4.78 0.06 -2.05
CA MET A 1 -5.36 1.38 -2.23
C MET A 1 -6.58 1.18 -3.11
N GLY A 2 -7.75 1.66 -2.67
CA GLY A 2 -8.93 1.66 -3.54
C GLY A 2 -8.76 2.63 -4.70
N SER A 3 -9.70 2.63 -5.65
CA SER A 3 -9.69 3.56 -6.79
C SER A 3 -9.60 5.04 -6.38
N THR A 4 -10.15 5.42 -5.23
CA THR A 4 -10.07 6.77 -4.64
C THR A 4 -8.68 7.11 -4.10
N GLY A 5 -7.83 6.12 -3.82
CA GLY A 5 -6.44 6.34 -3.42
C GLY A 5 -5.50 6.63 -4.59
N GLU A 6 -6.04 6.71 -5.82
CA GLU A 6 -5.34 7.08 -7.06
C GLU A 6 -3.97 6.40 -7.23
N PHE A 7 -3.85 5.13 -6.85
CA PHE A 7 -2.56 4.43 -6.80
C PHE A 7 -1.87 4.28 -8.16
N ILE A 8 -2.61 4.44 -9.26
CA ILE A 8 -2.06 4.44 -10.63
C ILE A 8 -1.34 5.75 -10.96
N ALA A 9 -1.63 6.83 -10.23
CA ALA A 9 -1.06 8.15 -10.45
C ALA A 9 0.23 8.37 -9.63
N LEU A 10 0.53 7.47 -8.69
CA LEU A 10 1.74 7.50 -7.88
C LEU A 10 2.87 6.81 -8.61
N THR A 11 4.07 7.40 -8.54
CA THR A 11 5.30 6.72 -8.95
C THR A 11 5.62 5.56 -8.01
N ASP A 12 6.50 4.68 -8.47
CA ASP A 12 6.98 3.53 -7.69
C ASP A 12 7.64 3.94 -6.37
N ASP A 13 8.16 5.16 -6.27
CA ASP A 13 8.78 5.70 -5.05
C ASP A 13 7.77 6.43 -4.14
N GLU A 14 6.72 7.01 -4.70
CA GLU A 14 5.70 7.72 -3.92
C GLU A 14 4.74 6.77 -3.21
N ARG A 15 4.35 5.68 -3.89
CA ARG A 15 3.40 4.71 -3.35
C ARG A 15 3.88 4.09 -2.02
N PRO A 16 5.14 3.62 -1.87
CA PRO A 16 5.67 3.13 -0.60
C PRO A 16 5.58 4.15 0.53
N ARG A 17 5.96 5.41 0.25
CA ARG A 17 5.96 6.50 1.23
C ARG A 17 4.57 6.83 1.74
N VAL A 18 3.56 6.78 0.86
CA VAL A 18 2.15 6.97 1.26
C VAL A 18 1.68 5.84 2.17
N VAL A 19 2.04 4.59 1.86
CA VAL A 19 1.68 3.44 2.70
C VAL A 19 2.29 3.58 4.09
N GLU A 20 3.59 3.88 4.16
CA GLU A 20 4.30 4.07 5.42
C GLU A 20 3.68 5.19 6.25
N ALA A 21 3.44 6.37 5.65
CA ALA A 21 2.81 7.49 6.33
C ALA A 21 1.42 7.16 6.89
N VAL A 22 0.61 6.39 6.15
CA VAL A 22 -0.73 5.98 6.61
C VAL A 22 -0.65 4.98 7.77
N VAL A 23 0.23 3.99 7.69
CA VAL A 23 0.37 3.00 8.78
C VAL A 23 0.92 3.68 10.04
N ASP A 24 1.91 4.56 9.88
CA ASP A 24 2.49 5.33 10.98
C ASP A 24 1.45 6.22 11.65
N GLU A 25 0.64 6.95 10.88
CA GLU A 25 -0.43 7.81 11.41
C GLU A 25 -1.51 7.01 12.14
N VAL A 26 -1.88 5.85 11.61
CA VAL A 26 -2.90 4.99 12.24
C VAL A 26 -2.39 4.40 13.56
N ALA A 27 -1.09 4.09 13.65
CA ALA A 27 -0.44 3.59 14.87
C ALA A 27 -1.21 2.44 15.56
N GLY A 28 -1.82 1.56 14.77
CA GLY A 28 -2.61 0.42 15.26
C GLY A 28 -3.97 0.78 15.90
N SER A 29 -4.40 2.03 15.83
CA SER A 29 -5.72 2.46 16.35
C SER A 29 -6.90 1.84 15.61
N ILE A 30 -6.73 1.54 14.32
CA ILE A 30 -7.69 0.86 13.45
C ILE A 30 -6.95 -0.04 12.45
N ARG A 31 -7.70 -0.92 11.76
CA ARG A 31 -7.16 -1.82 10.74
C ARG A 31 -6.83 -1.08 9.44
N VAL A 32 -5.68 -1.37 8.84
CA VAL A 32 -5.23 -0.75 7.57
C VAL A 32 -5.14 -1.80 6.47
N TYR A 33 -5.87 -1.58 5.36
CA TYR A 33 -5.84 -2.45 4.18
C TYR A 33 -5.25 -1.71 2.97
N VAL A 34 -4.24 -2.31 2.34
CA VAL A 34 -3.49 -1.71 1.23
C VAL A 34 -3.59 -2.58 -0.02
N GLY A 35 -4.65 -2.38 -0.81
CA GLY A 35 -4.73 -2.91 -2.18
C GLY A 35 -3.45 -2.73 -3.02
N ALA A 36 -3.08 -3.80 -3.70
CA ALA A 36 -1.81 -4.02 -4.39
C ALA A 36 -1.95 -4.13 -5.92
N ASP A 37 -3.06 -3.64 -6.46
CA ASP A 37 -3.42 -3.78 -7.86
C ASP A 37 -2.35 -3.19 -8.79
N HIS A 38 -2.00 -3.94 -9.83
CA HIS A 38 -1.11 -3.49 -10.91
C HIS A 38 -1.36 -4.36 -12.16
N TYR A 39 -1.05 -3.85 -13.36
CA TYR A 39 -1.13 -4.60 -14.62
C TYR A 39 -0.12 -5.76 -14.75
N SER A 40 0.74 -5.96 -13.75
CA SER A 40 1.79 -6.97 -13.77
C SER A 40 1.74 -7.72 -12.46
N THR A 41 1.58 -9.03 -12.54
CA THR A 41 1.54 -9.92 -11.38
C THR A 41 2.81 -9.81 -10.53
N ALA A 42 3.98 -9.65 -11.17
CA ALA A 42 5.23 -9.47 -10.46
C ALA A 42 5.21 -8.20 -9.59
N ARG A 43 4.71 -7.08 -10.13
CA ARG A 43 4.60 -5.83 -9.38
C ARG A 43 3.56 -5.89 -8.29
N THR A 44 2.43 -6.57 -8.53
CA THR A 44 1.44 -6.84 -7.49
C THR A 44 2.06 -7.58 -6.31
N LEU A 45 2.91 -8.58 -6.56
CA LEU A 45 3.61 -9.30 -5.49
C LEU A 45 4.56 -8.39 -4.71
N ASP A 46 5.33 -7.54 -5.40
CA ASP A 46 6.21 -6.57 -4.73
C ASP A 46 5.42 -5.61 -3.84
N HIS A 47 4.27 -5.16 -4.32
CA HIS A 47 3.35 -4.27 -3.62
C HIS A 47 2.74 -4.92 -2.37
N VAL A 48 2.29 -6.18 -2.46
CA VAL A 48 1.78 -6.95 -1.31
C VAL A 48 2.87 -7.08 -0.26
N ARG A 49 4.07 -7.51 -0.66
CA ARG A 49 5.20 -7.68 0.26
C ARG A 49 5.59 -6.36 0.93
N HIS A 50 5.50 -5.24 0.22
CA HIS A 50 5.73 -3.92 0.79
C HIS A 50 4.68 -3.56 1.85
N ALA A 51 3.41 -3.79 1.56
CA ALA A 51 2.33 -3.54 2.49
C ALA A 51 2.49 -4.37 3.79
N GLU A 52 2.81 -5.67 3.66
CA GLU A 52 3.08 -6.54 4.81
C GLU A 52 4.25 -6.03 5.67
N ARG A 53 5.38 -5.66 5.03
CA ARG A 53 6.55 -5.11 5.75
C ARG A 53 6.25 -3.79 6.44
N SER A 54 5.35 -2.99 5.88
CA SER A 54 4.97 -1.69 6.42
C SER A 54 4.02 -1.80 7.62
N GLY A 55 3.50 -3.00 7.93
CA GLY A 55 2.56 -3.22 9.04
C GLY A 55 1.10 -3.11 8.66
N ALA A 56 0.76 -3.18 7.36
CA ALA A 56 -0.64 -3.29 6.94
C ALA A 56 -1.24 -4.64 7.37
N ASP A 57 -2.53 -4.63 7.71
CA ASP A 57 -3.27 -5.83 8.14
C ASP A 57 -3.68 -6.74 6.98
N GLY A 58 -3.50 -6.28 5.74
CA GLY A 58 -3.77 -7.02 4.53
C GLY A 58 -3.65 -6.17 3.26
N SER A 59 -3.64 -6.86 2.11
CA SER A 59 -3.68 -6.26 0.77
C SER A 59 -4.93 -6.66 0.02
#